data_AF-A0A6I2GBT4-F1
#
_entry.id   AF-A0A6I2GBT4-F1
#
_cell.length_a   1.000
_cell.length_b   1.000
_cell.length_c   1.000
_cell.angle_alpha   90.00
_cell.angle_beta   90.00
_cell.angle_gamma   90.00
#
_symmetry.space_group_name_H-M   'P 1'
#
loop_
_entity.id
_entity.type
_entity.pdbx_description
1 polymer ?
#
loop_
_entity_poly.entity_id
_entity_poly.type
_entity_poly.pdbx_seq_one_letter_code
_entity_poly.pdbx_strand_id
1 'polypeptide(L)'
;MSSRLWMGVPVAVLAVAPVFAVVGTAPAQAAPSGPGVAVNFTCTGQTYAGEDLPEVTVSARAGVRAAKGQAQTSWRGVARFSSIECKPV
;
A
#
# COMPACT_ATOMS: atom_id res chain seq x y z
N MET A 1 37.24 13.97 21.74
CA MET A 1 36.89 14.69 20.49
C MET A 1 35.55 14.16 20.01
N SER A 2 34.47 14.92 20.19
CA SER A 2 33.12 14.52 19.76
C SER A 2 32.55 15.68 18.94
N SER A 3 32.58 15.52 17.62
CA SER A 3 32.28 16.59 16.68
C SER A 3 30.88 16.43 16.09
N ARG A 4 30.00 17.32 16.55
CA ARG A 4 28.99 18.09 15.79
C ARG A 4 27.82 17.34 15.14
N LEU A 5 26.71 17.41 15.88
CA LEU A 5 25.38 17.67 15.35
C LEU A 5 25.34 18.92 14.43
N TRP A 6 24.38 18.89 13.51
CA TRP A 6 23.68 20.01 12.86
C TRP A 6 24.40 20.80 11.76
N MET A 7 23.90 20.66 10.52
CA MET A 7 23.42 21.79 9.69
C MET A 7 23.12 21.28 8.27
N GLY A 8 21.89 21.48 7.80
CA GLY A 8 21.57 21.23 6.39
C GLY A 8 20.09 21.06 6.08
N VAL A 9 19.23 21.94 6.60
CA VAL A 9 17.89 22.13 6.04
C VAL A 9 17.99 23.24 4.98
N PRO A 10 17.88 22.97 3.68
CA PRO A 10 17.45 23.98 2.74
C PRO A 10 15.93 23.94 2.66
N VAL A 11 15.32 24.90 3.33
CA VAL A 11 13.96 25.38 3.07
C VAL A 11 13.93 25.83 1.61
N ALA A 12 13.40 25.02 0.71
CA ALA A 12 13.11 25.40 -0.67
C ALA A 12 11.61 25.73 -0.79
N VAL A 13 11.31 26.96 -0.41
CA VAL A 13 10.41 27.91 -1.10
C VAL A 13 9.16 27.32 -1.75
N LEU A 14 8.03 27.56 -1.07
CA LEU A 14 6.70 27.72 -1.64
C LEU A 14 6.74 28.53 -2.95
N ALA A 15 6.48 27.88 -4.08
CA ALA A 15 5.98 28.54 -5.28
C ALA A 15 4.50 28.16 -5.44
N VAL A 16 3.66 29.19 -5.30
CA VAL A 16 2.21 29.13 -5.41
C VAL A 16 1.79 28.80 -6.87
N ALA A 17 0.82 27.88 -6.96
CA ALA A 17 -0.05 27.46 -8.06
C ALA A 17 -0.39 28.57 -9.12
N PRO A 18 -0.84 28.27 -10.37
CA PRO A 18 -1.90 27.26 -10.63
C PRO A 18 -1.87 26.56 -12.00
N VAL A 19 -2.05 25.24 -12.01
CA VAL A 19 -2.58 24.58 -13.22
C VAL A 19 -3.64 23.59 -12.76
N PHE A 20 -4.87 23.87 -13.16
CA PHE A 20 -6.01 22.98 -13.06
C PHE A 20 -5.69 21.67 -13.81
N ALA A 21 -5.16 20.70 -13.09
CA ALA A 21 -5.05 19.32 -13.55
C ALA A 21 -5.82 18.45 -12.55
N VAL A 22 -7.10 18.28 -12.88
CA VAL A 22 -7.88 17.06 -12.78
C VAL A 22 -7.45 16.07 -11.68
N VAL A 23 -8.31 15.97 -10.66
CA VAL A 23 -8.59 14.79 -9.84
C VAL A 23 -7.75 13.55 -10.22
N GLY A 24 -6.69 13.34 -9.48
CA GLY A 24 -5.83 12.19 -9.59
C GLY A 24 -4.94 12.13 -8.37
N THR A 25 -5.48 11.63 -7.27
CA THR A 25 -4.71 11.21 -6.10
C THR A 25 -3.76 10.09 -6.55
N ALA A 26 -2.61 10.43 -7.11
CA ALA A 26 -1.49 9.51 -7.21
C ALA A 26 -0.87 9.44 -5.82
N PRO A 27 -1.02 8.35 -5.05
CA PRO A 27 -0.28 8.23 -3.81
C PRO A 27 1.20 8.19 -4.19
N ALA A 28 2.00 8.98 -3.49
CA ALA A 28 3.45 8.93 -3.57
C ALA A 28 3.91 7.48 -3.39
N GLN A 29 4.33 6.83 -4.47
CA GLN A 29 4.92 5.50 -4.44
C GLN A 29 6.38 5.65 -4.02
N ALA A 30 6.58 5.92 -2.74
CA ALA A 30 7.82 5.58 -2.07
C ALA A 30 7.95 4.05 -2.18
N ALA A 31 8.70 3.57 -3.18
CA ALA A 31 9.02 2.16 -3.32
C ALA A 31 9.76 1.71 -2.07
N PRO A 32 9.20 0.81 -1.23
CA PRO A 32 9.85 0.55 0.03
C PRO A 32 10.19 -0.92 0.15
N SER A 33 11.21 -1.33 -0.58
CA SER A 33 11.84 -2.64 -0.41
C SER A 33 12.83 -2.59 0.76
N GLY A 34 12.30 -2.52 1.98
CA GLY A 34 13.07 -2.63 3.23
C GLY A 34 12.31 -3.46 4.28
N PRO A 35 13.01 -4.20 5.17
CA PRO A 35 12.35 -4.92 6.25
C PRO A 35 11.56 -3.94 7.13
N GLY A 36 10.25 -4.15 7.25
CA GLY A 36 9.35 -3.33 8.06
C GLY A 36 8.51 -2.30 7.29
N VAL A 37 8.65 -2.20 5.97
CA VAL A 37 7.84 -1.25 5.20
C VAL A 37 6.59 -1.88 4.60
N ALA A 38 5.50 -1.10 4.59
CA ALA A 38 4.22 -1.53 4.05
C ALA A 38 4.29 -1.50 2.52
N VAL A 39 4.12 -2.66 1.91
CA VAL A 39 3.98 -2.83 0.46
C VAL A 39 2.51 -2.95 0.14
N ASN A 40 2.05 -2.28 -0.91
CA ASN A 40 0.69 -2.43 -1.39
C ASN A 40 0.58 -3.73 -2.19
N PHE A 41 -0.50 -4.46 -1.97
CA PHE A 41 -0.82 -5.68 -2.67
C PHE A 41 -2.22 -5.56 -3.24
N THR A 42 -2.37 -5.89 -4.51
CA THR A 42 -3.66 -6.11 -5.13
C THR A 42 -4.05 -7.56 -4.95
N CYS A 43 -5.23 -7.79 -4.38
CA CYS A 43 -5.73 -9.12 -4.02
C CYS A 43 -7.06 -9.41 -4.71
N THR A 44 -7.17 -10.60 -5.29
CA THR A 44 -8.40 -11.18 -5.81
C THR A 44 -8.71 -12.48 -5.05
N GLY A 45 -9.94 -12.95 -5.10
CA GLY A 45 -10.33 -14.17 -4.40
C GLY A 45 -11.76 -14.58 -4.70
N GLN A 46 -12.17 -15.71 -4.14
CA GLN A 46 -13.53 -16.25 -4.29
C GLN A 46 -14.19 -16.49 -2.94
N THR A 47 -15.51 -16.43 -2.91
CA THR A 47 -16.31 -16.84 -1.75
C THR A 47 -16.22 -18.35 -1.51
N TYR A 48 -16.77 -18.82 -0.38
CA TYR A 48 -16.91 -20.26 -0.15
C TYR A 48 -17.88 -20.94 -1.13
N ALA A 49 -18.76 -20.17 -1.80
CA ALA A 49 -19.66 -20.64 -2.84
C ALA A 49 -19.01 -20.66 -4.24
N GLY A 50 -17.77 -20.16 -4.38
CA GLY A 50 -17.06 -20.10 -5.67
C GLY A 50 -17.40 -18.86 -6.51
N GLU A 51 -18.01 -17.83 -5.92
CA GLU A 51 -18.24 -16.55 -6.60
C GLU A 51 -16.98 -15.68 -6.51
N ASP A 52 -16.63 -15.02 -7.61
CA ASP A 52 -15.51 -14.08 -7.63
C ASP A 52 -15.82 -12.82 -6.80
N LEU A 53 -14.83 -12.39 -6.03
CA LEU A 53 -14.91 -11.18 -5.20
C LEU A 53 -14.28 -9.98 -5.92
N PRO A 54 -14.76 -8.76 -5.62
CA PRO A 54 -14.15 -7.56 -6.14
C PRO A 54 -12.70 -7.46 -5.70
N GLU A 55 -11.83 -7.05 -6.63
CA GLU A 55 -10.42 -6.81 -6.35
C GLU A 55 -10.25 -5.75 -5.25
N VAL A 56 -9.34 -6.00 -4.32
CA VAL A 56 -9.02 -5.07 -3.22
C VAL A 56 -7.52 -4.82 -3.14
N THR A 57 -7.15 -3.57 -2.95
CA THR A 57 -5.77 -3.20 -2.63
C THR A 57 -5.59 -3.11 -1.12
N VAL A 58 -4.61 -3.82 -0.58
CA VAL A 58 -4.29 -3.85 0.85
C VAL A 58 -2.81 -3.63 1.09
N SER A 59 -2.46 -2.86 2.11
CA SER A 59 -1.06 -2.64 2.49
C SER A 59 -0.63 -3.66 3.54
N ALA A 60 0.47 -4.37 3.30
CA ALA A 60 1.02 -5.34 4.25
C ALA A 60 2.53 -5.20 4.40
N ARG A 61 3.00 -5.31 5.66
CA ARG A 61 4.43 -5.21 6.02
C ARG A 61 5.15 -6.55 6.05
N ALA A 62 4.40 -7.65 6.17
CA ALA A 62 4.91 -9.00 6.36
C ALA A 62 4.71 -9.90 5.12
N GLY A 63 4.59 -9.28 3.94
CA GLY A 63 4.45 -9.98 2.66
C GLY A 63 3.05 -10.52 2.37
N VAL A 64 2.98 -11.41 1.37
CA VAL A 64 1.74 -11.91 0.75
C VAL A 64 0.78 -12.56 1.75
N ARG A 65 1.30 -13.30 2.74
CA ARG A 65 0.43 -13.97 3.74
C ARG A 65 -0.34 -12.97 4.61
N ALA A 66 0.31 -11.88 5.01
CA ALA A 66 -0.35 -10.82 5.75
C ALA A 66 -1.33 -10.06 4.86
N ALA A 67 -0.99 -9.83 3.58
CA ALA A 67 -1.89 -9.23 2.60
C ALA A 67 -3.16 -10.06 2.42
N LYS A 68 -3.05 -11.40 2.29
CA LYS A 68 -4.21 -12.30 2.20
C LYS A 68 -5.15 -12.17 3.42
N GLY A 69 -4.61 -12.05 4.63
CA GLY A 69 -5.41 -11.88 5.85
C GLY A 69 -6.11 -10.51 5.92
N GLN A 70 -5.43 -9.46 5.46
CA GLN A 70 -6.04 -8.13 5.32
C GLN A 70 -7.16 -8.14 4.26
N ALA A 71 -6.92 -8.74 3.09
CA ALA A 71 -7.92 -8.86 2.04
C ALA A 71 -9.16 -9.65 2.52
N GLN A 72 -8.96 -10.76 3.23
CA GLN A 72 -10.06 -11.51 3.83
C GLN A 72 -10.89 -10.65 4.81
N THR A 73 -10.23 -9.81 5.59
CA THR A 73 -10.89 -8.87 6.51
C THR A 73 -11.68 -7.80 5.74
N SER A 74 -11.12 -7.27 4.64
CA SER A 74 -11.81 -6.30 3.77
C SER A 74 -13.10 -6.88 3.18
N TRP A 75 -13.11 -8.17 2.83
CA TRP A 75 -14.31 -8.88 2.37
C TRP A 75 -15.19 -9.40 3.52
N ARG A 76 -15.01 -8.89 4.76
CA ARG A 76 -15.81 -9.29 5.94
C ARG A 76 -15.78 -10.79 6.23
N GLY A 77 -14.70 -11.48 5.86
CA GLY A 77 -14.53 -12.92 6.10
C GLY A 77 -15.27 -13.85 5.12
N VAL A 78 -15.95 -13.32 4.11
CA VAL A 78 -16.69 -14.16 3.13
C VAL A 78 -15.77 -14.84 2.11
N ALA A 79 -14.54 -14.33 1.97
CA ALA A 79 -13.53 -14.88 1.08
C ALA A 79 -12.91 -16.15 1.66
N ARG A 80 -12.78 -17.18 0.82
CA ARG A 80 -12.07 -18.40 1.15
C ARG A 80 -10.56 -18.14 1.11
N PHE A 81 -9.88 -18.19 2.25
CA PHE A 81 -8.45 -17.81 2.34
C PHE A 81 -7.53 -18.53 1.33
N SER A 82 -7.85 -19.78 0.97
CA SER A 82 -7.09 -20.56 0.00
C SER A 82 -7.23 -20.05 -1.44
N SER A 83 -8.34 -19.39 -1.80
CA SER A 83 -8.54 -18.82 -3.14
C SER A 83 -7.99 -17.40 -3.29
N ILE A 84 -7.56 -16.76 -2.19
CA ILE A 84 -7.05 -15.39 -2.24
C ILE A 84 -5.66 -15.39 -2.89
N GLU A 85 -5.51 -14.67 -3.99
CA GLU A 85 -4.22 -14.40 -4.63
C GLU A 85 -3.88 -12.92 -4.48
N CYS A 86 -2.67 -12.60 -4.01
CA CYS A 86 -2.23 -11.23 -3.82
C CYS A 86 -0.91 -11.00 -4.54
N LYS A 87 -0.81 -9.89 -5.29
CA LYS A 87 0.38 -9.47 -6.03
C LYS A 87 0.82 -8.08 -5.57
N PRO A 88 2.11 -7.85 -5.31
CA PRO A 88 2.59 -6.52 -4.95
C PRO A 88 2.40 -5.55 -6.13
N VAL A 89 2.10 -4.29 -5.82
CA VAL A 89 1.92 -3.19 -6.78
C VAL A 89 2.79 -1.99 -6.44
#